data_AF-A0A7S4CUS4-F1
#
_entry.id   AF-A0A7S4CUS4-F1
#
_cell.length_a   1.000
_cell.length_b   1.000
_cell.length_c   1.000
_cell.angle_alpha   90.00
_cell.angle_beta   90.00
_cell.angle_gamma   90.00
#
_symmetry.space_group_name_H-M   'P 1'
#
loop_
_entity.id
_entity.type
_entity.pdbx_description
1 polymer ?
#
loop_
_entity_poly.entity_id
_entity_poly.type
_entity_poly.pdbx_seq_one_letter_code
_entity_poly.pdbx_strand_id
1 'polypeptide(L)'
;SKLYAEAGDNFFMLDTAKHAHLHETSAPEDVAKAYYDVLRQIQDALQICPRAVILVDELETLHPGVAAALIPVLKGNPVAGVSTKEAIYILTSDFGKEGASRGMSFDNIKSEIYRFSAKIYNDLTVANYVTILPFMALSRDDFYAISENKLRKLPCTMPQLQCVNWDENAVKVVAEAAWHGVREKNGREVDEKFDNLVNIDLALQLDALGIASLNPTPRVSALIKGDLAGMSVHVSLTVKPASKESLDEF
;
A
#
# COMPACT_ATOMS: atom_id res chain seq x y z
N SER A 1 3.29 3.66 -7.91
CA SER A 1 1.96 4.23 -7.58
C SER A 1 0.78 3.29 -7.89
N LYS A 2 0.93 1.95 -7.76
CA LYS A 2 -0.15 0.97 -8.03
C LYS A 2 -1.33 1.04 -7.03
N LEU A 3 -1.10 1.56 -5.82
CA LEU A 3 -2.13 1.66 -4.76
C LEU A 3 -3.30 2.60 -5.10
N TYR A 4 -3.13 3.59 -5.99
CA TYR A 4 -4.18 4.59 -6.29
C TYR A 4 -5.24 4.09 -7.27
N ALA A 5 -4.91 3.12 -8.14
CA ALA A 5 -5.83 2.63 -9.16
C ALA A 5 -7.00 1.82 -8.57
N GLU A 6 -6.85 1.30 -7.34
CA GLU A 6 -7.82 0.43 -6.68
C GLU A 6 -8.61 1.12 -5.55
N ALA A 7 -8.24 2.34 -5.16
CA ALA A 7 -8.78 2.99 -3.95
C ALA A 7 -10.22 3.53 -4.12
N GLY A 8 -10.77 3.49 -5.33
CA GLY A 8 -12.12 3.97 -5.67
C GLY A 8 -12.21 5.50 -5.69
N ASP A 9 -13.32 6.01 -6.22
CA ASP A 9 -13.51 7.45 -6.51
C ASP A 9 -13.62 8.36 -5.27
N ASN A 10 -13.66 7.76 -4.08
CA ASN A 10 -13.83 8.48 -2.80
C ASN A 10 -12.53 8.61 -2.01
N PHE A 11 -11.40 8.10 -2.52
CA PHE A 11 -10.10 8.17 -1.85
C PHE A 11 -9.22 9.25 -2.45
N PHE A 12 -8.77 10.20 -1.62
CA PHE A 12 -7.95 11.33 -2.03
C PHE A 12 -6.68 11.38 -1.19
N MET A 13 -5.53 11.43 -1.85
CA MET A 13 -4.25 11.64 -1.17
C MET A 13 -3.80 13.09 -1.36
N LEU A 14 -3.44 13.75 -0.27
CA LEU A 14 -2.87 15.09 -0.32
C LEU A 14 -1.42 15.02 -0.80
N ASP A 15 -1.06 15.87 -1.75
CA ASP A 15 0.34 16.06 -2.15
C ASP A 15 1.02 17.02 -1.16
N THR A 16 1.53 16.43 -0.09
CA THR A 16 2.30 17.10 0.98
C THR A 16 3.79 17.20 0.64
N ALA A 17 4.30 16.29 -0.19
CA ALA A 17 5.70 16.19 -0.57
C ALA A 17 6.22 17.48 -1.24
N LYS A 18 5.37 18.19 -2.00
CA LYS A 18 5.73 19.49 -2.59
C LYS A 18 6.13 20.56 -1.55
N HIS A 19 5.75 20.39 -0.29
CA HIS A 19 6.08 21.29 0.81
C HIS A 19 7.16 20.75 1.76
N ALA A 20 7.74 19.58 1.47
CA ALA A 20 8.73 18.92 2.33
C ALA A 20 10.06 19.70 2.49
N HIS A 21 10.31 20.68 1.61
CA HIS A 21 11.48 21.57 1.67
C HIS A 21 11.33 22.66 2.73
N LEU A 22 10.15 22.82 3.33
CA LEU A 22 9.92 23.81 4.38
C LEU A 22 10.46 23.31 5.72
N HIS A 23 11.20 24.18 6.40
CA HIS A 23 11.83 23.90 7.69
C HIS A 23 11.43 24.98 8.70
N GLU A 24 11.74 24.79 9.99
CA GLU A 24 11.35 25.71 11.06
C GLU A 24 11.82 27.18 10.83
N THR A 25 12.85 27.37 10.02
CA THR A 25 13.40 28.69 9.65
C THR A 25 12.84 29.26 8.34
N SER A 26 11.91 28.57 7.68
CA SER A 26 11.29 29.04 6.45
C SER A 26 10.50 30.33 6.67
N ALA A 27 10.38 31.14 5.62
CA ALA A 27 9.66 32.41 5.71
C ALA A 27 8.18 32.18 6.04
N PRO A 28 7.55 32.99 6.91
CA PRO A 28 6.14 32.84 7.28
C PRO A 28 5.18 32.82 6.09
N GLU A 29 5.45 33.62 5.06
CA GLU A 29 4.72 33.62 3.79
C GLU A 29 4.73 32.25 3.08
N ASP A 30 5.86 31.55 3.05
CA ASP A 30 5.97 30.24 2.40
C ASP A 30 5.17 29.17 3.18
N VAL A 31 5.22 29.23 4.51
CA VAL A 31 4.44 28.36 5.40
C VAL A 31 2.95 28.62 5.21
N ALA A 32 2.52 29.88 5.13
CA ALA A 32 1.13 30.26 4.89
C ALA A 32 0.64 29.76 3.52
N LYS A 33 1.48 29.88 2.48
CA LYS A 33 1.17 29.36 1.15
C LYS A 33 0.96 27.85 1.17
N ALA A 34 1.87 27.10 1.80
CA ALA A 34 1.73 25.66 1.96
C ALA A 34 0.44 25.26 2.69
N TYR A 35 0.10 26.00 3.74
CA TYR A 35 -1.18 25.83 4.45
C TYR A 35 -2.39 26.01 3.51
N TYR A 36 -2.45 27.10 2.75
CA TYR A 36 -3.56 27.34 1.82
C TYR A 36 -3.64 26.29 0.71
N ASP A 37 -2.49 25.81 0.22
CA ASP A 37 -2.45 24.76 -0.80
C ASP A 37 -2.94 23.42 -0.27
N VAL A 38 -2.68 23.09 0.99
CA VAL A 38 -3.22 21.89 1.64
C VAL A 38 -4.73 22.03 1.87
N LEU A 39 -5.20 23.18 2.38
CA LEU A 39 -6.64 23.41 2.57
C LEU A 39 -7.43 23.38 1.27
N ARG A 40 -6.87 23.93 0.18
CA ARG A 40 -7.50 23.88 -1.14
C ARG A 40 -7.68 22.45 -1.61
N GLN A 41 -6.67 21.59 -1.47
CA GLN A 41 -6.79 20.18 -1.83
C GLN A 41 -7.89 19.45 -1.05
N ILE A 42 -7.99 19.73 0.27
CA ILE A 42 -9.07 19.18 1.10
C ILE A 42 -10.43 19.70 0.63
N GLN A 43 -10.54 21.00 0.37
CA GLN A 43 -11.76 21.61 -0.14
C GLN A 43 -12.19 20.99 -1.47
N ASP A 44 -11.27 20.88 -2.43
CA ASP A 44 -11.53 20.33 -3.76
C ASP A 44 -12.01 18.87 -3.66
N ALA A 45 -11.35 18.05 -2.83
CA ALA A 45 -11.76 16.68 -2.57
C ALA A 45 -13.17 16.59 -1.98
N LEU A 46 -13.50 17.43 -0.99
CA LEU A 46 -14.80 17.43 -0.32
C LEU A 46 -15.93 18.02 -1.15
N GLN A 47 -15.62 18.92 -2.10
CA GLN A 47 -16.59 19.38 -3.09
C GLN A 47 -16.98 18.28 -4.07
N ILE A 48 -16.04 17.41 -4.42
CA ILE A 48 -16.29 16.23 -5.25
C ILE A 48 -17.07 15.18 -4.45
N CYS A 49 -16.60 14.85 -3.24
CA CYS A 49 -17.19 13.83 -2.39
C CYS A 49 -17.13 14.24 -0.90
N PRO A 50 -18.25 14.68 -0.30
CA PRO A 50 -18.30 15.02 1.12
C PRO A 50 -17.95 13.85 2.05
N ARG A 51 -18.18 12.61 1.60
CA ARG A 51 -17.88 11.36 2.31
C ARG A 51 -16.60 10.71 1.80
N ALA A 52 -15.54 11.51 1.70
CA ALA A 52 -14.23 11.09 1.24
C ALA A 52 -13.41 10.40 2.33
N VAL A 53 -12.48 9.57 1.91
CA VAL A 53 -11.30 9.18 2.70
C VAL A 53 -10.14 10.05 2.22
N ILE A 54 -9.59 10.87 3.11
CA ILE A 54 -8.48 11.78 2.82
C ILE A 54 -7.23 11.29 3.52
N LEU A 55 -6.23 10.88 2.75
CA LEU A 55 -4.90 10.47 3.24
C LEU A 55 -3.94 11.66 3.23
N VAL A 56 -3.32 11.92 4.37
CA VAL A 56 -2.16 12.82 4.50
C VAL A 56 -0.95 11.93 4.72
N ASP A 57 -0.15 11.76 3.67
CA ASP A 57 1.01 10.88 3.72
C ASP A 57 2.24 11.59 4.31
N GLU A 58 3.07 10.81 5.01
CA GLU A 58 4.34 11.23 5.63
C GLU A 58 4.22 12.56 6.39
N LEU A 59 3.37 12.60 7.42
CA LEU A 59 3.07 13.82 8.19
C LEU A 59 4.31 14.57 8.70
N GLU A 60 5.39 13.86 9.05
CA GLU A 60 6.71 14.38 9.43
C GLU A 60 7.35 15.32 8.41
N THR A 61 7.00 15.17 7.13
CA THR A 61 7.53 16.01 6.06
C THR A 61 6.87 17.37 6.03
N LEU A 62 5.69 17.52 6.64
CA LEU A 62 5.02 18.80 6.73
C LEU A 62 5.69 19.70 7.76
N HIS A 63 5.82 20.98 7.40
CA HIS A 63 6.20 22.00 8.35
C HIS A 63 5.25 21.98 9.58
N PRO A 64 5.75 22.04 10.83
CA PRO A 64 4.94 21.97 12.05
C PRO A 64 3.74 22.94 12.05
N GLY A 65 3.95 24.16 11.54
CA GLY A 65 2.88 25.16 11.41
C GLY A 65 1.76 24.75 10.44
N VAL A 66 2.08 24.01 9.37
CA VAL A 66 1.07 23.49 8.42
C VAL A 66 0.33 22.32 9.05
N ALA A 67 1.05 21.40 9.69
CA ALA A 67 0.45 20.27 10.38
C ALA A 67 -0.50 20.73 11.51
N ALA A 68 -0.09 21.68 12.34
CA ALA A 68 -0.94 22.26 13.39
C ALA A 68 -2.18 22.96 12.83
N ALA A 69 -2.08 23.54 11.64
CA ALA A 69 -3.21 24.19 11.00
C ALA A 69 -4.25 23.22 10.43
N LEU A 70 -3.97 21.90 10.38
CA LEU A 70 -4.96 20.87 10.06
C LEU A 70 -5.89 20.55 11.23
N ILE A 71 -5.55 20.91 12.46
CA ILE A 71 -6.33 20.59 13.67
C ILE A 71 -7.80 21.03 13.57
N PRO A 72 -8.13 22.25 13.12
CA PRO A 72 -9.53 22.65 12.93
C PRO A 72 -10.28 21.74 11.95
N VAL A 73 -9.62 21.30 10.87
CA VAL A 73 -10.19 20.37 9.89
C VAL A 73 -10.50 19.03 10.55
N LEU A 74 -9.54 18.49 11.29
CA LEU A 74 -9.68 17.22 12.03
C LEU A 74 -10.77 17.28 13.11
N LYS A 75 -11.06 18.47 13.65
CA LYS A 75 -12.18 18.73 14.57
C LYS A 75 -13.54 18.84 13.87
N GLY A 76 -13.58 18.80 12.55
CA GLY A 76 -14.81 18.95 11.78
C GLY A 76 -15.23 20.41 11.58
N ASN A 77 -14.31 21.38 11.70
CA ASN A 77 -14.61 22.77 11.36
C ASN A 77 -14.65 22.92 9.83
N PRO A 78 -15.61 23.69 9.29
CA PRO A 78 -15.71 23.88 7.86
C PRO A 78 -14.50 24.64 7.31
N VAL A 79 -14.06 24.26 6.12
CA VAL A 79 -13.00 24.93 5.37
C VAL A 79 -13.64 25.65 4.20
N ALA A 80 -13.54 26.98 4.16
CA ALA A 80 -14.15 27.80 3.11
C ALA A 80 -15.65 27.49 2.86
N GLY A 81 -16.40 27.18 3.92
CA GLY A 81 -17.82 26.84 3.84
C GLY A 81 -18.13 25.38 3.48
N VAL A 82 -17.12 24.55 3.20
CA VAL A 82 -17.28 23.11 2.96
C VAL A 82 -17.19 22.34 4.27
N SER A 83 -18.15 21.44 4.52
CA SER A 83 -18.16 20.58 5.70
C SER A 83 -17.06 19.53 5.64
N THR A 84 -16.34 19.37 6.74
CA THR A 84 -15.24 18.39 6.92
C THR A 84 -15.67 17.19 7.77
N LYS A 85 -16.88 17.22 8.33
CA LYS A 85 -17.34 16.26 9.35
C LYS A 85 -17.64 14.86 8.84
N GLU A 86 -17.99 14.75 7.55
CA GLU A 86 -18.41 13.48 6.95
C GLU A 86 -17.24 12.67 6.37
N ALA A 87 -16.05 13.27 6.31
CA ALA A 87 -14.85 12.64 5.77
C ALA A 87 -14.06 11.91 6.85
N ILE A 88 -13.35 10.86 6.42
CA ILE A 88 -12.38 10.14 7.25
C ILE A 88 -10.99 10.65 6.88
N TYR A 89 -10.26 11.17 7.87
CA TYR A 89 -8.87 11.61 7.69
C TYR A 89 -7.93 10.53 8.19
N ILE A 90 -7.03 10.07 7.33
CA ILE A 90 -5.96 9.14 7.66
C ILE A 90 -4.65 9.91 7.61
N LEU A 91 -3.92 9.92 8.72
CA LEU A 91 -2.59 10.53 8.82
C LEU A 91 -1.58 9.39 8.96
N THR A 92 -0.59 9.30 8.08
CA THR A 92 0.49 8.31 8.18
C THR A 92 1.81 8.99 8.55
N SER A 93 2.66 8.23 9.24
CA SER A 93 3.97 8.68 9.68
C SER A 93 4.88 7.48 9.93
N ASP A 94 6.14 7.59 9.52
CA ASP A 94 7.20 6.65 9.90
C ASP A 94 8.11 7.20 11.04
N PHE A 95 7.72 8.30 11.66
CA PHE A 95 8.53 9.07 12.63
C PHE A 95 9.81 9.69 12.04
N GLY A 96 9.86 9.89 10.73
CA GLY A 96 11.02 10.38 9.98
C GLY A 96 12.09 9.33 9.75
N LYS A 97 11.80 8.05 10.01
CA LYS A 97 12.74 6.94 9.81
C LYS A 97 12.03 5.60 9.65
N GLU A 98 12.24 4.99 8.48
CA GLU A 98 11.82 3.61 8.24
C GLU A 98 12.32 2.65 9.34
N GLY A 99 11.39 1.85 9.86
CA GLY A 99 11.66 0.87 10.90
C GLY A 99 11.87 1.46 12.30
N ALA A 100 11.52 2.74 12.54
CA ALA A 100 11.61 3.35 13.86
C ALA A 100 10.89 2.55 14.96
N SER A 101 9.78 1.88 14.66
CA SER A 101 9.03 1.04 15.60
C SER A 101 9.54 -0.41 15.73
N ARG A 102 10.63 -0.77 15.05
CA ARG A 102 11.11 -2.16 14.94
C ARG A 102 11.51 -2.73 16.31
N GLY A 103 10.90 -3.86 16.68
CA GLY A 103 11.19 -4.55 17.93
C GLY A 103 10.67 -3.85 19.18
N MET A 104 9.96 -2.72 19.02
CA MET A 104 9.35 -2.03 20.15
C MET A 104 8.08 -2.76 20.60
N SER A 105 7.83 -2.73 21.91
CA SER A 105 6.53 -3.11 22.46
C SER A 105 5.47 -2.09 22.04
N PHE A 106 4.21 -2.49 22.09
CA PHE A 106 3.09 -1.61 21.79
C PHE A 106 3.08 -0.33 22.66
N ASP A 107 3.44 -0.44 23.94
CA ASP A 107 3.51 0.71 24.86
C ASP A 107 4.66 1.67 24.51
N ASN A 108 5.80 1.14 24.04
CA ASN A 108 6.90 1.96 23.56
C ASN A 108 6.54 2.68 22.26
N ILE A 109 5.84 2.00 21.34
CA ILE A 109 5.36 2.63 20.10
C ILE A 109 4.38 3.76 20.43
N LYS A 110 3.43 3.53 21.35
CA LYS A 110 2.54 4.59 21.83
C LYS A 110 3.30 5.78 22.39
N SER A 111 4.31 5.54 23.22
CA SER A 111 5.12 6.60 23.83
C SER A 111 5.87 7.42 22.77
N GLU A 112 6.40 6.77 21.73
CA GLU A 112 7.00 7.45 20.59
C GLU A 112 5.99 8.27 19.80
N ILE A 113 4.77 7.77 19.61
CA ILE A 113 3.71 8.52 18.94
C ILE A 113 3.38 9.79 19.72
N TYR A 114 3.27 9.73 21.05
CA TYR A 114 3.03 10.93 21.85
C TYR A 114 4.18 11.93 21.76
N ARG A 115 5.43 11.45 21.81
CA ARG A 115 6.62 12.29 21.67
C ARG A 115 6.67 12.99 20.31
N PHE A 116 6.39 12.23 19.25
CA PHE A 116 6.34 12.73 17.89
C PHE A 116 5.19 13.71 17.68
N SER A 117 4.01 13.40 18.20
CA SER A 117 2.84 14.30 18.15
C SER A 117 3.14 15.64 18.84
N ALA A 118 3.78 15.60 20.02
CA ALA A 118 4.20 16.81 20.73
C ALA A 118 5.20 17.63 19.91
N LYS A 119 6.10 16.99 19.17
CA LYS A 119 7.08 17.65 18.30
C LYS A 119 6.43 18.32 17.09
N ILE A 120 5.55 17.61 16.38
CA ILE A 120 4.92 18.13 15.14
C ILE A 120 3.91 19.22 15.43
N TYR A 121 3.11 19.04 16.47
CA TYR A 121 1.97 19.93 16.71
C TYR A 121 2.24 20.99 17.78
N ASN A 122 3.42 20.95 18.41
CA ASN A 122 3.79 21.75 19.58
C ASN A 122 2.75 21.66 20.72
N ASP A 123 1.93 20.61 20.70
CA ASP A 123 0.77 20.40 21.54
C ASP A 123 0.31 18.94 21.40
N LEU A 124 -0.14 18.33 22.50
CA LEU A 124 -0.75 17.00 22.51
C LEU A 124 -2.20 17.02 22.01
N THR A 125 -2.77 18.20 21.77
CA THR A 125 -4.14 18.41 21.29
C THR A 125 -4.50 17.48 20.14
N VAL A 126 -3.63 17.23 19.15
CA VAL A 126 -3.95 16.32 18.03
C VAL A 126 -4.18 14.90 18.49
N ALA A 127 -3.34 14.39 19.38
CA ALA A 127 -3.48 13.05 19.94
C ALA A 127 -4.81 12.85 20.70
N ASN A 128 -5.50 13.93 21.06
CA ASN A 128 -6.84 13.86 21.66
C ASN A 128 -7.98 13.76 20.63
N TYR A 129 -7.75 14.12 19.37
CA TYR A 129 -8.76 14.10 18.30
C TYR A 129 -8.52 13.01 17.26
N VAL A 130 -7.32 12.45 17.21
CA VAL A 130 -6.98 11.36 16.28
C VAL A 130 -6.93 10.03 17.01
N THR A 131 -7.50 9.00 16.39
CA THR A 131 -7.27 7.63 16.85
C THR A 131 -5.92 7.18 16.33
N ILE A 132 -5.02 6.86 17.25
CA ILE A 132 -3.68 6.40 16.93
C ILE A 132 -3.70 4.88 16.73
N LEU A 133 -3.31 4.43 15.54
CA LEU A 133 -3.20 3.02 15.19
C LEU A 133 -1.74 2.68 14.87
N PRO A 134 -1.00 2.04 15.79
CA PRO A 134 0.37 1.63 15.49
C PRO A 134 0.36 0.42 14.55
N PHE A 135 1.12 0.51 13.47
CA PHE A 135 1.37 -0.61 12.58
C PHE A 135 2.57 -1.41 13.09
N MET A 136 2.33 -2.68 13.41
CA MET A 136 3.39 -3.58 13.82
C MET A 136 4.20 -4.03 12.60
N ALA A 137 5.47 -4.36 12.83
CA ALA A 137 6.28 -4.98 11.79
C ALA A 137 5.61 -6.28 11.32
N LEU A 138 5.56 -6.46 10.00
CA LEU A 138 4.97 -7.63 9.37
C LEU A 138 5.61 -8.90 9.96
N SER A 139 4.79 -9.81 10.47
CA SER A 139 5.27 -11.12 10.90
C SER A 139 5.29 -12.09 9.72
N ARG A 140 6.03 -13.19 9.88
CA ARG A 140 6.08 -14.25 8.88
C ARG A 140 4.69 -14.87 8.66
N ASP A 141 3.94 -15.07 9.74
CA ASP A 141 2.59 -15.64 9.71
C ASP A 141 1.58 -14.71 9.03
N ASP A 142 1.67 -13.41 9.32
CA ASP A 142 0.86 -12.39 8.62
C ASP A 142 1.17 -12.38 7.13
N PHE A 143 2.44 -12.48 6.76
CA PHE A 143 2.84 -12.53 5.36
C PHE A 143 2.33 -13.78 4.65
N TYR A 144 2.36 -14.96 5.27
CA TYR A 144 1.72 -16.15 4.70
C TYR A 144 0.25 -15.91 4.38
N ALA A 145 -0.51 -15.33 5.31
CA ALA A 145 -1.92 -15.04 5.11
C ALA A 145 -2.14 -14.03 3.96
N ILE A 146 -1.29 -13.01 3.86
CA ILE A 146 -1.32 -12.03 2.75
C ILE A 146 -1.01 -12.71 1.42
N SER A 147 0.05 -13.52 1.35
CA SER A 147 0.44 -14.27 0.15
C SER A 147 -0.66 -15.22 -0.30
N GLU A 148 -1.31 -15.93 0.63
CA GLU A 148 -2.44 -16.79 0.30
C GLU A 148 -3.57 -15.99 -0.34
N ASN A 149 -3.92 -14.84 0.24
CA ASN A 149 -4.97 -13.95 -0.27
C ASN A 149 -4.59 -13.41 -1.66
N LYS A 150 -3.33 -13.01 -1.86
CA LYS A 150 -2.81 -12.58 -3.17
C LYS A 150 -2.95 -13.70 -4.21
N LEU A 151 -2.48 -14.92 -3.92
CA LEU A 151 -2.58 -16.06 -4.86
C LEU A 151 -4.03 -16.42 -5.19
N ARG A 152 -4.94 -16.35 -4.19
CA ARG A 152 -6.38 -16.55 -4.38
C ARG A 152 -7.05 -15.45 -5.21
N LYS A 153 -6.45 -14.26 -5.30
CA LYS A 153 -6.91 -13.13 -6.13
C LYS A 153 -6.25 -13.05 -7.51
N LEU A 154 -5.18 -13.81 -7.76
CA LEU A 154 -4.61 -13.96 -9.10
C LEU A 154 -5.50 -14.62 -10.16
N PRO A 155 -6.50 -15.50 -9.85
CA PRO A 155 -7.33 -16.02 -10.91
C PRO A 155 -8.17 -14.89 -11.54
N CYS A 156 -7.96 -14.70 -12.84
CA CYS A 156 -8.71 -13.86 -13.79
C CYS A 156 -8.19 -12.44 -14.09
N THR A 157 -6.94 -12.09 -13.78
CA THR A 157 -6.37 -10.79 -14.21
C THR A 157 -5.86 -10.79 -15.65
N MET A 158 -5.71 -11.96 -16.29
CA MET A 158 -5.33 -12.11 -17.70
C MET A 158 -6.49 -12.73 -18.50
N PRO A 159 -7.03 -12.08 -19.55
CA PRO A 159 -8.17 -12.56 -20.34
C PRO A 159 -8.01 -13.99 -20.90
N GLN A 160 -6.77 -14.38 -21.18
CA GLN A 160 -6.40 -15.65 -21.80
C GLN A 160 -6.16 -16.82 -20.82
N LEU A 161 -6.18 -16.60 -19.51
CA LEU A 161 -5.95 -17.64 -18.51
C LEU A 161 -7.21 -17.88 -17.69
N GLN A 162 -7.69 -19.14 -17.64
CA GLN A 162 -8.64 -19.52 -16.61
C GLN A 162 -7.89 -19.69 -15.28
N CYS A 163 -8.61 -19.42 -14.20
CA CYS A 163 -8.15 -19.38 -12.82
C CYS A 163 -6.93 -20.26 -12.51
N VAL A 164 -5.87 -19.64 -11.98
CA VAL A 164 -4.75 -20.40 -11.42
C VAL A 164 -5.20 -21.09 -10.14
N ASN A 165 -5.03 -22.40 -10.08
CA ASN A 165 -5.20 -23.17 -8.84
C ASN A 165 -3.82 -23.42 -8.24
N TRP A 166 -3.71 -23.21 -6.93
CA TRP A 166 -2.48 -23.40 -6.18
C TRP A 166 -2.67 -24.54 -5.19
N ASP A 167 -1.65 -25.39 -5.03
CA ASP A 167 -1.56 -26.28 -3.87
C ASP A 167 -1.36 -25.42 -2.62
N GLU A 168 -1.97 -25.81 -1.49
CA GLU A 168 -1.76 -25.18 -0.18
C GLU A 168 -0.27 -25.16 0.20
N ASN A 169 0.48 -26.19 -0.20
CA ASN A 169 1.93 -26.23 -0.01
C ASN A 169 2.67 -25.22 -0.90
N ALA A 170 2.13 -24.88 -2.07
CA ALA A 170 2.75 -23.93 -2.98
C ALA A 170 2.74 -22.51 -2.40
N VAL A 171 1.64 -22.11 -1.75
CA VAL A 171 1.53 -20.82 -1.06
C VAL A 171 2.65 -20.67 -0.02
N LYS A 172 2.82 -21.69 0.82
CA LYS A 172 3.83 -21.69 1.88
C LYS A 172 5.23 -21.56 1.30
N VAL A 173 5.58 -22.34 0.28
CA VAL A 173 6.94 -22.29 -0.26
C VAL A 173 7.23 -20.99 -1.01
N VAL A 174 6.28 -20.45 -1.77
CA VAL A 174 6.47 -19.15 -2.44
C VAL A 174 6.63 -18.03 -1.42
N ALA A 175 5.80 -18.03 -0.37
CA ALA A 175 5.90 -17.05 0.70
C ALA A 175 7.20 -17.21 1.52
N GLU A 176 7.66 -18.44 1.79
CA GLU A 176 8.98 -18.71 2.39
C GLU A 176 10.11 -18.15 1.53
N ALA A 177 10.09 -18.42 0.22
CA ALA A 177 11.11 -17.97 -0.72
C ALA A 177 11.16 -16.44 -0.82
N ALA A 178 10.00 -15.79 -0.87
CA ALA A 178 9.91 -14.34 -0.88
C ALA A 178 10.41 -13.72 0.44
N TRP A 179 10.11 -14.37 1.57
CA TRP A 179 10.54 -13.94 2.91
C TRP A 179 12.05 -14.08 3.13
N HIS A 180 12.69 -15.06 2.48
CA HIS A 180 14.08 -15.38 2.70
C HIS A 180 15.04 -14.29 2.20
N GLY A 181 16.06 -14.01 3.02
CA GLY A 181 17.11 -13.03 2.70
C GLY A 181 16.64 -11.57 2.70
N VAL A 182 15.37 -11.30 3.03
CA VAL A 182 14.86 -9.95 3.25
C VAL A 182 15.35 -9.53 4.62
N ARG A 183 16.39 -8.69 4.64
CA ARG A 183 17.11 -8.28 5.86
C ARG A 183 16.22 -7.51 6.82
N GLU A 184 15.19 -6.89 6.28
CA GLU A 184 14.29 -6.00 6.97
C GLU A 184 12.89 -6.52 6.74
N LYS A 185 12.03 -6.57 7.76
CA LYS A 185 10.60 -6.96 7.61
C LYS A 185 9.79 -5.89 6.84
N ASN A 186 10.40 -5.31 5.83
CA ASN A 186 9.85 -4.36 4.88
C ASN A 186 8.90 -5.15 3.98
N GLY A 187 7.61 -4.96 4.23
CA GLY A 187 6.56 -5.62 3.46
C GLY A 187 6.70 -5.36 1.96
N ARG A 188 7.21 -4.20 1.53
CA ARG A 188 7.41 -3.87 0.10
C ARG A 188 8.47 -4.75 -0.56
N GLU A 189 9.62 -4.96 0.08
CA GLU A 189 10.67 -5.82 -0.49
C GLU A 189 10.19 -7.27 -0.61
N VAL A 190 9.53 -7.79 0.43
CA VAL A 190 8.98 -9.14 0.41
C VAL A 190 7.87 -9.24 -0.66
N ASP A 191 7.03 -8.21 -0.80
CA ASP A 191 5.96 -8.15 -1.80
C ASP A 191 6.49 -8.11 -3.23
N GLU A 192 7.55 -7.34 -3.48
CA GLU A 192 8.23 -7.28 -4.78
C GLU A 192 8.90 -8.62 -5.12
N LYS A 193 9.57 -9.26 -4.16
CA LYS A 193 10.13 -10.61 -4.36
C LYS A 193 9.02 -11.62 -4.66
N PHE A 194 7.91 -11.55 -3.94
CA PHE A 194 6.75 -12.40 -4.17
C PHE A 194 6.18 -12.17 -5.58
N ASP A 195 5.93 -10.92 -5.97
CA ASP A 195 5.40 -10.58 -7.29
C ASP A 195 6.37 -11.00 -8.40
N ASN A 196 7.69 -10.93 -8.19
CA ASN A 196 8.68 -11.41 -9.15
C ASN A 196 8.66 -12.95 -9.27
N LEU A 197 8.66 -13.68 -8.15
CA LEU A 197 8.58 -15.14 -8.13
C LEU A 197 7.28 -15.65 -8.79
N VAL A 198 6.19 -14.92 -8.60
CA VAL A 198 4.89 -15.36 -9.11
C VAL A 198 4.64 -14.90 -10.53
N ASN A 199 4.93 -13.64 -10.90
CA ASN A 199 4.59 -13.14 -12.22
C ASN A 199 5.66 -13.43 -13.27
N ILE A 200 6.95 -13.30 -12.92
CA ILE A 200 8.04 -13.45 -13.91
C ILE A 200 8.27 -14.92 -14.22
N ASP A 201 8.41 -15.79 -13.21
CA ASP A 201 8.64 -17.22 -13.46
C ASP A 201 7.42 -17.87 -14.11
N LEU A 202 6.21 -17.45 -13.74
CA LEU A 202 4.99 -17.92 -14.37
C LEU A 202 4.90 -17.46 -15.83
N ALA A 203 5.18 -16.19 -16.12
CA ALA A 203 5.16 -15.67 -17.48
C ALA A 203 6.21 -16.35 -18.37
N LEU A 204 7.45 -16.53 -17.88
CA LEU A 204 8.51 -17.21 -18.61
C LEU A 204 8.15 -18.68 -18.90
N GLN A 205 7.50 -19.37 -17.96
CA GLN A 205 7.09 -20.75 -18.17
C GLN A 205 5.88 -20.86 -19.12
N LEU A 206 4.92 -19.94 -19.05
CA LEU A 206 3.81 -19.88 -19.99
C LEU A 206 4.29 -19.60 -21.43
N ASP A 207 5.28 -18.71 -21.59
CA ASP A 207 5.92 -18.39 -22.88
C ASP A 207 6.71 -19.59 -23.43
N ALA A 208 7.52 -20.24 -22.59
CA ALA A 208 8.26 -21.46 -22.96
C ALA A 208 7.35 -22.63 -23.36
N LEU A 209 6.11 -22.65 -22.86
CA LEU A 209 5.11 -23.66 -23.21
C LEU A 209 4.30 -23.33 -24.47
N GLY A 210 4.57 -22.19 -25.12
CA GLY A 210 3.99 -21.85 -26.42
C GLY A 210 2.46 -21.75 -26.39
N ILE A 211 1.87 -21.27 -25.29
CA ILE A 211 0.41 -21.28 -25.05
C ILE A 211 -0.36 -20.25 -25.92
N ALA A 212 0.22 -19.83 -27.05
CA ALA A 212 -0.52 -19.21 -28.14
C ALA A 212 -1.25 -20.24 -29.04
N SER A 213 -1.05 -21.55 -28.87
CA SER A 213 -1.46 -22.56 -29.87
C SER A 213 -1.98 -23.90 -29.33
N LEU A 214 -2.32 -24.02 -28.03
CA LEU A 214 -2.70 -25.32 -27.46
C LEU A 214 -4.23 -25.50 -27.34
N ASN A 215 -4.75 -26.41 -28.16
CA ASN A 215 -6.08 -26.99 -28.08
C ASN A 215 -5.89 -28.52 -27.92
N PRO A 216 -6.44 -29.22 -26.90
CA PRO A 216 -7.41 -28.78 -25.88
C PRO A 216 -6.77 -28.38 -24.54
N THR A 217 -7.53 -27.65 -23.73
CA THR A 217 -7.28 -27.17 -22.34
C THR A 217 -6.12 -27.89 -21.62
N PRO A 218 -4.87 -27.43 -21.77
CA PRO A 218 -3.77 -28.08 -21.07
C PRO A 218 -3.84 -27.71 -19.59
N ARG A 219 -3.82 -28.73 -18.71
CA ARG A 219 -3.29 -28.56 -17.35
C ARG A 219 -1.79 -28.36 -17.49
N VAL A 220 -1.36 -27.13 -17.34
CA VAL A 220 0.05 -26.76 -17.39
C VAL A 220 0.60 -26.87 -15.98
N SER A 221 1.54 -27.76 -15.75
CA SER A 221 2.28 -27.77 -14.49
C SER A 221 3.53 -26.91 -14.65
N ALA A 222 3.53 -25.74 -14.03
CA ALA A 222 4.69 -24.88 -13.85
C ALA A 222 5.47 -25.32 -12.61
N LEU A 223 6.78 -25.18 -12.63
CA LEU A 223 7.64 -25.45 -11.48
C LEU A 223 8.24 -24.12 -11.00
N ILE A 224 7.73 -23.55 -9.92
CA ILE A 224 8.40 -22.39 -9.31
C ILE A 224 9.58 -22.92 -8.50
N LYS A 225 10.80 -22.58 -8.92
CA LYS A 225 12.02 -22.94 -8.20
C LYS A 225 12.33 -21.82 -7.22
N GLY A 226 12.26 -22.10 -5.93
CA GLY A 226 12.76 -21.18 -4.90
C GLY A 226 14.24 -21.47 -4.63
N ASP A 227 15.04 -20.42 -4.41
CA ASP A 227 16.46 -20.54 -4.05
C ASP A 227 16.70 -21.06 -2.61
N LEU A 228 15.65 -21.39 -1.88
CA LEU A 228 15.73 -22.05 -0.58
C LEU A 228 16.05 -23.54 -0.75
N ALA A 229 17.31 -23.91 -0.54
CA ALA A 229 17.75 -25.29 -0.32
C ALA A 229 17.34 -26.32 -1.40
N GLY A 230 17.16 -25.91 -2.65
CA GLY A 230 16.75 -26.80 -3.74
C GLY A 230 15.28 -27.24 -3.66
N MET A 231 14.45 -26.52 -2.90
CA MET A 231 13.01 -26.75 -2.88
C MET A 231 12.37 -26.28 -4.19
N SER A 232 11.70 -27.22 -4.87
CA SER A 232 10.96 -26.93 -6.09
C SER A 232 9.47 -27.12 -5.83
N VAL A 233 8.67 -26.16 -6.27
CA VAL A 233 7.23 -26.13 -6.05
C VAL A 233 6.54 -26.44 -7.36
N HIS A 234 5.73 -27.49 -7.38
CA HIS A 234 4.85 -27.75 -8.49
C HIS A 234 3.59 -26.89 -8.37
N VAL A 235 3.35 -26.07 -9.38
CA VAL A 235 2.16 -25.24 -9.54
C VAL A 235 1.37 -25.77 -10.73
N SER A 236 0.11 -26.14 -10.52
CA SER A 236 -0.75 -26.64 -11.61
C SER A 236 -1.72 -25.56 -12.08
N LEU A 237 -1.42 -24.99 -13.23
CA LEU A 237 -2.25 -24.02 -13.96
C LEU A 237 -3.28 -24.77 -14.81
N THR A 238 -4.50 -24.26 -14.89
CA THR A 238 -5.50 -24.75 -15.85
C THR A 238 -5.75 -23.64 -16.86
N VAL A 239 -5.27 -23.80 -18.10
CA VAL A 239 -5.40 -22.74 -19.12
C VAL A 239 -6.62 -23.00 -20.00
N LYS A 240 -7.46 -21.99 -20.22
CA LYS A 240 -8.54 -22.06 -21.21
C LYS A 240 -7.95 -21.90 -22.62
N PRO A 241 -8.39 -22.68 -23.62
CA PRO A 241 -8.11 -22.32 -24.99
C PRO A 241 -8.74 -20.95 -25.29
N ALA A 242 -8.01 -20.06 -25.96
CA ALA A 242 -8.56 -18.81 -26.45
C ALA A 242 -9.79 -19.10 -27.33
N SER A 243 -10.95 -18.55 -26.98
CA SER A 243 -12.11 -18.59 -27.89
C SER A 243 -11.74 -17.78 -29.13
N LYS A 244 -11.99 -18.34 -30.31
CA LYS A 244 -11.67 -17.72 -31.62
C LYS A 244 -12.16 -16.28 -31.79
N GLU A 245 -13.12 -15.83 -30.99
CA GLU A 245 -13.68 -14.47 -31.05
C GLU A 245 -12.73 -13.36 -30.52
N SER A 246 -11.62 -13.69 -29.84
CA SER A 246 -10.72 -12.66 -29.27
C SER A 246 -9.46 -12.38 -30.12
N LEU A 247 -9.36 -12.93 -31.33
CA LEU A 247 -8.21 -12.75 -32.23
C LEU A 247 -8.46 -11.73 -33.36
N ASP A 248 -9.69 -11.23 -33.50
CA ASP A 248 -10.08 -10.31 -34.58
C ASP A 248 -10.13 -8.82 -34.15
N GLU A 249 -9.75 -8.48 -32.91
CA GLU A 249 -9.73 -7.09 -32.40
C GLU A 249 -8.34 -6.59 -31.93
N PHE A 250 -7.25 -7.06 -32.56
CA PHE A 250 -5.92 -6.45 -32.43
C PHE A 250 -5.28 -6.14 -33.78
#